data_AF-A0A383CZN7-F1
#
_entry.id   AF-A0A383CZN7-F1
#
_cell.length_a   1.000
_cell.length_b   1.000
_cell.length_c   1.000
_cell.angle_alpha   90.00
_cell.angle_beta   90.00
_cell.angle_gamma   90.00
#
_symmetry.space_group_name_H-M   'P 1'
#
loop_
_entity.id
_entity.type
_entity.pdbx_description
1 polymer ?
#
loop_
_entity_poly.entity_id
_entity_poly.type
_entity_poly.pdbx_seq_one_letter_code
_entity_poly.pdbx_strand_id
1 'polypeptide(L)'
;KPAEELIADLKALGVMDKEAEAQVKKWKTLCYVSIAVACCSMCLCAAQGVFMYIAFVILAGGIGFAIWAHSKKKQFEKDDFPDHRYLTCDRLVSLLSADIESGSTIDTTINLRDATTNSAGVETGKTGQSTWNSINTADQFLQLSGRFIDGTKFDFGLTEKVDAYGEHFPYRARSGKTKTKLKARKRIQWLATLRLRYKDKRYPDVPKAVAKIEEMIQLPEGAKLKKIDAKDGEISLV
;
A
#
# COMPACT_ATOMS: atom_id res chain seq x y z
N LYS A 1 -14.07 4.77 17.57
CA LYS A 1 -13.63 3.92 18.70
C LYS A 1 -12.74 4.74 19.63
N PRO A 2 -12.61 4.43 20.93
CA PRO A 2 -11.56 5.01 21.76
C PRO A 2 -10.18 4.68 21.18
N ALA A 3 -9.19 5.53 21.42
CA ALA A 3 -7.87 5.41 20.80
C ALA A 3 -7.16 4.09 21.15
N GLU A 4 -7.29 3.62 22.39
CA GLU A 4 -6.65 2.38 22.86
C GLU A 4 -7.17 1.13 22.14
N GLU A 5 -8.49 1.02 21.98
CA GLU A 5 -9.10 -0.08 21.22
C GLU A 5 -8.68 -0.04 19.76
N LEU A 6 -8.60 1.16 19.17
CA LEU A 6 -8.19 1.31 17.79
C LEU A 6 -6.73 0.88 17.56
N ILE A 7 -5.83 1.23 18.49
CA ILE A 7 -4.43 0.77 18.47
C ILE A 7 -4.36 -0.76 18.62
N ALA A 8 -5.19 -1.36 19.49
CA ALA A 8 -5.25 -2.80 19.65
C ALA A 8 -5.70 -3.51 18.36
N ASP A 9 -6.73 -2.98 17.68
CA ASP A 9 -7.21 -3.50 16.39
C ASP A 9 -6.13 -3.40 15.30
N LEU A 10 -5.40 -2.28 15.24
CA LEU A 10 -4.32 -2.07 14.27
C LEU A 10 -3.14 -3.03 14.51
N LYS A 11 -2.83 -3.32 15.78
CA LYS A 11 -1.83 -4.34 16.12
C LYS A 11 -2.28 -5.73 15.75
N ALA A 12 -3.56 -6.06 15.94
CA ALA A 12 -4.13 -7.34 15.50
C ALA A 12 -4.05 -7.49 13.97
N LEU A 13 -4.33 -6.43 13.21
CA LEU A 13 -4.12 -6.39 11.76
C LEU A 13 -2.66 -6.70 11.39
N GLY A 14 -1.69 -6.08 12.07
CA GLY A 14 -0.27 -6.34 11.83
C GLY A 14 0.20 -7.76 12.20
N VAL A 15 -0.49 -8.44 13.11
CA VAL A 15 -0.23 -9.87 13.40
C VAL A 15 -0.77 -10.74 12.27
N MET A 16 -2.00 -10.50 11.83
CA MET A 16 -2.62 -11.24 10.71
C MET A 16 -1.81 -11.10 9.41
N ASP A 17 -1.29 -9.91 9.15
CA ASP A 17 -0.43 -9.62 8.00
C ASP A 17 0.85 -10.48 8.01
N LYS A 18 1.58 -10.47 9.12
CA LYS A 18 2.79 -11.29 9.30
C LYS A 18 2.51 -12.79 9.18
N GLU A 19 1.36 -13.24 9.65
CA GLU A 19 0.93 -14.64 9.49
C GLU A 19 0.67 -14.96 8.01
N ALA A 20 0.01 -14.07 7.27
CA ALA A 20 -0.23 -14.21 5.84
C ALA A 20 1.10 -14.24 5.05
N GLU A 21 2.03 -13.32 5.33
CA GLU A 21 3.37 -13.30 4.72
C GLU A 21 4.14 -14.61 4.98
N ALA A 22 4.08 -15.12 6.21
CA ALA A 22 4.73 -16.38 6.58
C ALA A 22 4.13 -17.57 5.82
N GLN A 23 2.80 -17.61 5.65
CA GLN A 23 2.13 -18.63 4.84
C GLN A 23 2.54 -18.51 3.36
N VAL A 24 2.52 -17.31 2.77
CA VAL A 24 2.96 -17.08 1.38
C VAL A 24 4.38 -17.56 1.17
N LYS A 25 5.30 -17.23 2.09
CA LYS A 25 6.69 -17.69 2.05
C LYS A 25 6.79 -19.21 2.12
N LYS A 26 6.04 -19.86 3.02
CA LYS A 26 6.01 -21.33 3.13
C LYS A 26 5.53 -21.97 1.83
N TRP A 27 4.42 -21.51 1.26
CA TRP A 27 3.86 -22.06 0.01
C TRP A 27 4.77 -21.81 -1.20
N LYS A 28 5.43 -20.65 -1.26
CA LYS A 28 6.44 -20.34 -2.27
C LYS A 28 7.63 -21.31 -2.18
N THR A 29 8.11 -21.58 -0.98
CA THR A 29 9.22 -22.53 -0.75
C THR A 29 8.81 -23.95 -1.16
N LEU A 30 7.60 -24.38 -0.79
CA LEU A 30 7.06 -25.68 -1.19
C LEU A 30 6.90 -25.83 -2.72
N CYS A 31 6.44 -24.78 -3.41
CA CYS A 31 6.39 -24.76 -4.88
C CYS A 31 7.78 -24.95 -5.50
N TYR A 32 8.81 -24.25 -5.00
CA TYR A 32 10.17 -24.40 -5.54
C TYR A 32 10.74 -25.78 -5.29
N VAL A 33 10.51 -26.34 -4.10
CA VAL A 33 10.93 -27.71 -3.77
C VAL A 33 10.23 -28.72 -4.68
N SER A 34 8.92 -28.60 -4.91
CA SER A 34 8.20 -29.53 -5.79
C SER A 34 8.67 -29.46 -7.24
N ILE A 35 9.00 -28.25 -7.73
CA ILE A 35 9.57 -28.08 -9.07
C ILE A 35 10.97 -28.70 -9.14
N ALA A 36 11.81 -28.49 -8.12
CA ALA A 36 13.15 -29.07 -8.06
C ALA A 36 13.09 -30.61 -8.05
N VAL A 37 12.19 -31.21 -7.26
CA VAL A 37 11.97 -32.67 -7.22
C VAL A 37 11.50 -33.20 -8.59
N ALA A 38 10.57 -32.50 -9.26
CA ALA A 38 10.12 -32.87 -10.60
C ALA A 38 11.22 -32.74 -11.66
N CYS A 39 12.10 -31.74 -11.56
CA CYS A 39 13.27 -31.61 -12.43
C CYS A 39 14.31 -32.73 -12.17
N CYS A 40 14.56 -33.08 -10.91
CA CYS A 40 15.46 -34.18 -10.55
C CYS A 40 14.92 -35.54 -11.01
N SER A 41 13.60 -35.77 -10.94
CA SER A 41 13.00 -37.01 -11.45
C SER A 41 13.14 -37.13 -12.97
N MET A 42 13.14 -36.01 -13.70
CA MET A 42 13.39 -35.99 -15.15
C MET A 42 14.80 -36.48 -15.51
N CYS A 43 15.81 -36.25 -14.66
CA CYS A 43 17.15 -36.81 -14.84
C CYS A 43 17.19 -38.34 -14.63
N LEU A 44 16.31 -38.88 -13.80
CA LEU A 44 16.20 -40.32 -13.54
C LEU A 44 15.43 -41.07 -14.65
N CYS A 45 14.67 -40.37 -15.49
CA CYS A 45 14.01 -40.96 -16.67
C CYS A 45 15.00 -41.52 -17.72
N ALA A 46 16.29 -41.22 -17.62
CA ALA A 46 17.33 -41.82 -18.45
C ALA A 46 17.63 -43.30 -18.08
N ALA A 47 17.20 -43.75 -16.89
CA ALA A 47 17.30 -45.14 -16.48
C ALA A 47 16.16 -45.98 -17.07
N GLN A 48 16.50 -47.06 -17.78
CA GLN A 48 15.51 -47.97 -18.38
C GLN A 48 14.86 -48.89 -17.32
N GLY A 49 13.65 -49.38 -17.59
CA GLY A 49 12.93 -50.35 -16.75
C GLY A 49 12.01 -49.72 -15.70
N VAL A 50 11.88 -50.38 -14.54
CA VAL A 50 10.93 -50.00 -13.46
C VAL A 50 11.15 -48.56 -12.95
N PHE A 51 12.39 -48.07 -13.02
CA PHE A 51 12.74 -46.70 -12.65
C PHE A 51 12.06 -45.62 -13.50
N MET A 52 11.72 -45.92 -14.76
CA MET A 52 11.00 -44.98 -15.63
C MET A 52 9.58 -44.74 -15.13
N TYR A 53 8.86 -45.80 -14.74
CA TYR A 53 7.49 -45.68 -14.21
C TYR A 53 7.46 -44.92 -12.88
N ILE A 54 8.43 -45.19 -12.00
CA ILE A 54 8.58 -44.48 -10.73
C ILE A 54 8.85 -42.99 -10.98
N ALA A 55 9.76 -42.67 -11.90
CA ALA A 55 10.07 -41.28 -12.26
C ALA A 55 8.85 -40.54 -12.84
N PHE A 56 8.02 -41.21 -13.62
CA PHE A 56 6.80 -40.63 -14.19
C PHE A 56 5.72 -40.34 -13.14
N VAL A 57 5.53 -41.23 -12.16
CA VAL A 57 4.59 -41.02 -11.04
C VAL A 57 5.06 -39.85 -10.17
N ILE A 58 6.36 -39.76 -9.87
CA ILE A 58 6.93 -38.65 -9.09
C ILE A 58 6.77 -37.33 -9.85
N LEU A 59 6.98 -37.33 -11.17
CA LEU A 59 6.83 -36.14 -12.00
C LEU A 59 5.37 -35.67 -12.06
N ALA A 60 4.41 -36.58 -12.29
CA ALA A 60 2.99 -36.25 -12.29
C ALA A 60 2.50 -35.75 -10.92
N GLY A 61 2.92 -36.41 -9.84
CA GLY A 61 2.62 -36.00 -8.47
C GLY A 61 3.24 -34.63 -8.12
N GLY A 62 4.49 -34.38 -8.52
CA GLY A 62 5.18 -33.12 -8.32
C GLY A 62 4.51 -31.95 -9.04
N ILE A 63 4.07 -32.15 -10.29
CA ILE A 63 3.32 -31.14 -11.06
C ILE A 63 1.96 -30.86 -10.40
N GLY A 64 1.22 -31.91 -10.03
CA GLY A 64 -0.08 -31.76 -9.35
C GLY A 64 0.05 -30.99 -8.03
N PHE A 65 1.07 -31.31 -7.23
CA PHE A 65 1.37 -30.59 -6.00
C PHE A 65 1.79 -29.14 -6.26
N ALA A 66 2.59 -28.87 -7.29
CA ALA A 66 3.00 -27.51 -7.65
C ALA A 66 1.80 -26.63 -8.04
N ILE A 67 0.85 -27.16 -8.80
CA ILE A 67 -0.39 -26.44 -9.16
C ILE A 67 -1.22 -26.15 -7.91
N TRP A 68 -1.39 -27.13 -7.02
CA TRP A 68 -2.13 -26.96 -5.77
C TRP A 68 -1.48 -25.92 -4.84
N ALA A 69 -0.16 -26.02 -4.64
CA ALA A 69 0.61 -25.06 -3.84
C ALA A 69 0.57 -23.65 -4.46
N HIS A 70 0.58 -23.54 -5.79
CA HIS A 70 0.43 -22.26 -6.48
C HIS A 70 -0.97 -21.65 -6.30
N SER A 71 -2.01 -22.48 -6.33
CA SER A 71 -3.38 -22.06 -6.04
C SER A 71 -3.51 -21.53 -4.61
N LYS A 72 -2.93 -22.23 -3.63
CA LYS A 72 -2.89 -21.78 -2.23
C LYS A 72 -2.09 -20.50 -2.06
N LYS A 73 -0.94 -20.40 -2.70
CA LYS A 73 -0.14 -19.16 -2.76
C LYS A 73 -0.99 -17.99 -3.25
N LYS A 74 -1.70 -18.15 -4.37
CA LYS A 74 -2.56 -17.10 -4.93
C LYS A 74 -3.75 -16.75 -4.02
N GLN A 75 -4.22 -17.67 -3.19
CA GLN A 75 -5.25 -17.40 -2.19
C GLN A 75 -4.68 -16.46 -1.11
N PHE A 76 -3.53 -16.80 -0.53
CA PHE A 76 -2.91 -15.97 0.52
C PHE A 76 -2.34 -14.65 -0.01
N GLU A 77 -1.88 -14.57 -1.27
CA GLU A 77 -1.46 -13.30 -1.89
C GLU A 77 -2.62 -12.31 -2.11
N LYS A 78 -3.88 -12.74 -2.02
CA LYS A 78 -5.03 -11.81 -2.04
C LYS A 78 -5.26 -11.13 -0.70
N ASP A 79 -4.80 -11.77 0.37
CA ASP A 79 -4.94 -11.30 1.74
C ASP A 79 -3.70 -10.50 2.20
N ASP A 80 -2.71 -10.35 1.31
CA ASP A 80 -1.55 -9.49 1.47
C ASP A 80 -1.95 -8.02 1.26
N PHE A 81 -1.67 -7.15 2.24
CA PHE A 81 -1.97 -5.73 2.17
C PHE A 81 -0.73 -4.90 2.54
N PRO A 82 -0.53 -3.71 1.93
CA PRO A 82 0.70 -2.95 2.17
C PRO A 82 0.85 -2.48 3.63
N ASP A 83 1.98 -2.82 4.27
CA ASP A 83 2.26 -2.56 5.69
C ASP A 83 2.07 -1.09 6.09
N HIS A 84 2.52 -0.19 5.20
CA HIS A 84 2.53 1.24 5.47
C HIS A 84 1.12 1.80 5.74
N ARG A 85 0.06 1.15 5.25
CA ARG A 85 -1.32 1.65 5.39
C ARG A 85 -1.83 1.57 6.82
N TYR A 86 -1.65 0.44 7.49
CA TYR A 86 -2.05 0.29 8.89
C TYR A 86 -0.99 0.84 9.86
N LEU A 87 0.31 0.72 9.54
CA LEU A 87 1.39 1.26 10.37
C LEU A 87 1.36 2.79 10.47
N THR A 88 1.01 3.48 9.38
CA THR A 88 0.85 4.94 9.40
C THR A 88 -0.30 5.34 10.31
N CYS A 89 -1.43 4.62 10.23
CA CYS A 89 -2.56 4.85 11.12
C CYS A 89 -2.20 4.63 12.60
N ASP A 90 -1.50 3.53 12.90
CA ASP A 90 -1.08 3.18 14.27
C ASP A 90 -0.20 4.27 14.89
N ARG A 91 0.80 4.75 14.12
CA ARG A 91 1.68 5.83 14.56
C ARG A 91 0.95 7.15 14.73
N LEU A 92 0.08 7.52 13.79
CA LEU A 92 -0.68 8.77 13.87
C LEU A 92 -1.62 8.78 15.05
N VAL A 93 -2.37 7.68 15.27
CA VAL A 93 -3.30 7.57 16.39
C VAL A 93 -2.55 7.55 17.71
N SER A 94 -1.39 6.91 17.78
CA SER A 94 -0.54 6.92 18.98
C SER A 94 0.02 8.31 19.32
N LEU A 95 0.25 9.16 18.32
CA LEU A 95 0.65 10.56 18.54
C LEU A 95 -0.55 11.41 18.96
N LEU A 96 -1.69 11.23 18.27
CA LEU A 96 -2.92 11.98 18.54
C LEU A 96 -3.55 11.63 19.89
N SER A 97 -3.36 10.41 20.39
CA SER A 97 -3.93 9.97 21.67
C SER A 97 -3.41 10.78 22.86
N ALA A 98 -2.26 11.44 22.74
CA ALA A 98 -1.75 12.33 23.77
C ALA A 98 -2.60 13.61 23.94
N ASP A 99 -3.23 14.08 22.86
CA ASP A 99 -3.99 15.33 22.80
C ASP A 99 -5.52 15.12 22.78
N ILE A 100 -5.95 13.86 22.89
CA ILE A 100 -7.35 13.44 22.85
C ILE A 100 -7.76 12.93 24.24
N GLU A 101 -8.97 13.27 24.68
CA GLU A 101 -9.50 12.81 25.96
C GLU A 101 -9.64 11.27 25.98
N SER A 102 -9.33 10.63 27.11
CA SER A 102 -9.24 9.16 27.25
C SER A 102 -10.53 8.37 26.97
N GLY A 103 -11.67 9.04 26.79
CA GLY A 103 -12.95 8.45 26.34
C GLY A 103 -13.46 8.96 24.99
N SER A 104 -12.71 9.83 24.31
CA SER A 104 -13.11 10.42 23.04
C SER A 104 -13.03 9.40 21.91
N THR A 105 -14.06 9.39 21.06
CA THR A 105 -14.13 8.51 19.91
C THR A 105 -13.41 9.12 18.71
N ILE A 106 -12.49 8.36 18.13
CA ILE A 106 -11.86 8.66 16.85
C ILE A 106 -12.60 7.84 15.78
N ASP A 107 -13.05 8.52 14.74
CA ASP A 107 -13.59 7.91 13.54
C ASP A 107 -12.44 7.64 12.57
N THR A 108 -12.36 6.41 12.07
CA THR A 108 -11.23 5.95 11.27
C THR A 108 -11.71 5.06 10.14
N THR A 109 -11.31 5.40 8.93
CA THR A 109 -11.54 4.60 7.73
C THR A 109 -10.19 4.31 7.10
N ILE A 110 -9.89 3.02 6.93
CA ILE A 110 -8.64 2.55 6.31
C ILE A 110 -9.01 1.64 5.14
N ASN A 111 -8.47 1.95 3.96
CA ASN A 111 -8.53 1.07 2.81
C ASN A 111 -7.22 0.28 2.73
N LEU A 112 -7.27 -1.02 2.97
CA LEU A 112 -6.09 -1.91 2.95
C LEU A 112 -5.69 -2.38 1.55
N ARG A 113 -6.50 -2.11 0.52
CA ARG A 113 -6.24 -2.58 -0.86
C ARG A 113 -5.13 -1.79 -1.52
N ASP A 114 -4.23 -2.42 -2.27
CA ASP A 114 -3.24 -1.67 -3.05
C ASP A 114 -3.93 -0.72 -4.06
N ALA A 115 -3.42 0.50 -4.18
CA ALA A 115 -3.95 1.54 -5.05
C ALA A 115 -4.03 1.06 -6.51
N THR A 116 -3.11 0.19 -6.95
CA THR A 116 -3.09 -0.31 -8.33
C THR A 116 -4.16 -1.36 -8.65
N THR A 117 -4.81 -1.93 -7.62
CA THR A 117 -5.80 -3.00 -7.78
C THR A 117 -7.22 -2.45 -7.99
N ASN A 118 -7.44 -1.17 -7.68
CA ASN A 118 -8.77 -0.56 -7.74
C ASN A 118 -9.10 -0.04 -9.15
N SER A 119 -10.02 -0.72 -9.85
CA SER A 119 -10.46 -0.33 -11.20
C SER A 119 -11.30 0.94 -11.24
N ALA A 120 -11.83 1.42 -10.10
CA ALA A 120 -12.80 2.51 -10.04
C ALA A 120 -12.21 3.92 -10.15
N GLY A 121 -10.88 4.07 -10.17
CA GLY A 121 -10.19 5.36 -10.27
C GLY A 121 -8.97 5.34 -11.20
N VAL A 122 -8.91 4.35 -12.10
CA VAL A 122 -7.85 4.20 -13.08
C VAL A 122 -8.16 5.10 -14.27
N GLU A 123 -7.56 6.28 -14.30
CA GLU A 123 -7.52 7.08 -15.50
C GLU A 123 -6.45 6.50 -16.43
N THR A 124 -6.89 5.70 -17.40
CA THR A 124 -6.07 5.28 -18.53
C THR A 124 -6.13 6.35 -19.60
N GLY A 125 -5.03 7.06 -19.81
CA GLY A 125 -4.97 8.13 -20.81
C GLY A 125 -3.55 8.47 -21.22
N LYS A 126 -3.42 9.35 -22.21
CA LYS A 126 -2.15 9.98 -22.56
C LYS A 126 -1.97 11.20 -21.68
N THR A 127 -0.96 11.22 -20.81
CA THR A 127 -0.65 12.41 -20.01
C THR A 127 0.10 13.44 -20.88
N GLY A 128 -0.54 14.55 -21.23
CA GLY A 128 0.07 15.67 -21.98
C GLY A 128 0.39 15.34 -23.46
N GLN A 129 1.54 15.79 -23.98
CA GLN A 129 2.02 15.50 -25.34
C GLN A 129 2.60 14.07 -25.50
N SER A 130 2.55 13.27 -24.44
CA SER A 130 3.09 11.92 -24.42
C SER A 130 2.22 10.97 -25.26
N THR A 131 2.82 10.16 -26.12
CA THR A 131 2.12 9.12 -26.87
C THR A 131 1.77 7.89 -26.00
N TRP A 132 2.15 7.89 -24.73
CA TRP A 132 2.12 6.74 -23.82
C TRP A 132 0.85 6.67 -22.98
N ASN A 133 0.33 5.45 -22.83
CA ASN A 133 -0.73 5.16 -21.87
C ASN A 133 -0.14 5.22 -20.45
N SER A 134 -0.57 6.19 -19.66
CA SER A 134 -0.36 6.25 -18.22
C SER A 134 -1.57 5.67 -17.52
N ILE A 135 -1.32 4.88 -16.48
CA ILE A 135 -2.32 4.53 -15.47
C ILE A 135 -2.06 5.45 -14.29
N ASN A 136 -2.96 6.40 -14.10
CA ASN A 136 -2.93 7.26 -12.92
C ASN A 136 -4.03 6.77 -11.99
N THR A 137 -3.67 6.56 -10.72
CA THR A 137 -4.63 6.20 -9.68
C THR A 137 -4.43 7.11 -8.48
N ALA A 138 -5.53 7.63 -7.95
CA ALA A 138 -5.54 8.37 -6.69
C ALA A 138 -6.53 7.68 -5.75
N ASP A 139 -6.01 7.06 -4.69
CA ASP A 139 -6.83 6.34 -3.72
C ASP A 139 -6.61 6.93 -2.32
N GLN A 140 -7.70 7.39 -1.70
CA GLN A 140 -7.65 7.85 -0.31
C GLN A 140 -7.68 6.61 0.58
N PHE A 141 -6.53 6.30 1.19
CA PHE A 141 -6.39 5.07 1.96
C PHE A 141 -6.60 5.27 3.46
N LEU A 142 -6.50 6.49 3.96
CA LEU A 142 -6.70 6.80 5.36
C LEU A 142 -7.57 8.04 5.50
N GLN A 143 -8.54 7.95 6.41
CA GLN A 143 -9.31 9.08 6.92
C GLN A 143 -9.41 8.95 8.43
N LEU A 144 -9.00 9.99 9.14
CA LEU A 144 -9.05 10.10 10.60
C LEU A 144 -9.82 11.36 10.96
N SER A 145 -10.85 11.23 11.78
CA SER A 145 -11.62 12.36 12.28
C SER A 145 -11.82 12.22 13.77
N GLY A 146 -11.74 13.34 14.49
CA GLY A 146 -11.86 13.33 15.94
C GLY A 146 -11.90 14.71 16.55
N ARG A 147 -11.80 14.75 17.87
CA ARG A 147 -11.83 15.98 18.65
C ARG A 147 -10.75 15.97 19.73
N PHE A 148 -9.98 17.05 19.77
CA PHE A 148 -8.98 17.31 20.79
C PHE A 148 -9.62 17.79 22.10
N ILE A 149 -8.84 17.79 23.18
CA ILE A 149 -9.25 18.22 24.53
C ILE A 149 -9.72 19.70 24.55
N ASP A 150 -9.10 20.55 23.74
CA ASP A 150 -9.51 21.96 23.55
C ASP A 150 -10.89 22.09 22.87
N GLY A 151 -11.42 21.00 22.32
CA GLY A 151 -12.66 20.92 21.60
C GLY A 151 -12.56 21.25 20.12
N THR A 152 -11.36 21.42 19.57
CA THR A 152 -11.06 21.54 18.15
C THR A 152 -11.30 20.21 17.46
N LYS A 153 -12.04 20.23 16.36
CA LYS A 153 -12.26 19.03 15.52
C LYS A 153 -11.15 18.95 14.48
N PHE A 154 -10.60 17.77 14.28
CA PHE A 154 -9.67 17.52 13.19
C PHE A 154 -10.26 16.53 12.21
N ASP A 155 -9.98 16.73 10.93
CA ASP A 155 -10.18 15.77 9.85
C ASP A 155 -8.87 15.66 9.08
N PHE A 156 -8.28 14.47 9.09
CA PHE A 156 -7.05 14.14 8.40
C PHE A 156 -7.32 13.09 7.33
N GLY A 157 -6.85 13.34 6.11
CA GLY A 157 -6.92 12.42 4.98
C GLY A 157 -5.54 12.15 4.42
N LEU A 158 -5.31 10.92 3.97
CA LEU A 158 -4.08 10.55 3.24
C LEU A 158 -4.43 9.83 1.95
N THR A 159 -3.95 10.39 0.84
CA THR A 159 -4.22 9.92 -0.51
C THR A 159 -2.93 9.48 -1.17
N GLU A 160 -2.91 8.24 -1.65
CA GLU A 160 -1.82 7.70 -2.44
C GLU A 160 -2.11 7.95 -3.93
N LYS A 161 -1.22 8.68 -4.60
CA LYS A 161 -1.22 8.86 -6.04
C LYS A 161 -0.14 7.99 -6.65
N VAL A 162 -0.56 7.09 -7.53
CA VAL A 162 0.33 6.19 -8.26
C VAL A 162 0.24 6.55 -9.74
N ASP A 163 1.36 7.03 -10.29
CA ASP A 163 1.53 7.23 -11.72
C ASP A 163 2.37 6.08 -12.26
N ALA A 164 1.75 5.17 -13.02
CA ALA A 164 2.44 4.13 -13.75
C ALA A 164 2.52 4.50 -15.23
N TYR A 165 3.73 4.79 -15.71
CA TYR A 165 3.98 5.11 -17.11
C TYR A 165 5.07 4.20 -17.69
N GLY A 166 4.89 3.81 -18.95
CA GLY A 166 5.80 2.91 -19.65
C GLY A 166 6.65 3.62 -20.68
N GLU A 167 7.97 3.52 -20.55
CA GLU A 167 8.90 3.90 -21.63
C GLU A 167 9.30 2.65 -22.41
N HIS A 168 9.06 2.63 -23.72
CA HIS A 168 9.63 1.62 -24.59
C HIS A 168 11.08 1.93 -24.88
N PHE A 169 12.00 1.02 -24.55
CA PHE A 169 13.39 1.13 -24.96
C PHE A 169 13.78 -0.03 -25.87
N PRO A 170 14.50 0.25 -26.98
CA PRO A 170 15.03 -0.78 -27.84
C PRO A 170 16.21 -1.47 -27.13
N TYR A 171 16.24 -2.80 -27.19
CA TYR A 171 17.39 -3.59 -26.78
C TYR A 171 17.66 -4.68 -27.81
N ARG A 172 18.92 -5.10 -27.94
CA ARG A 172 19.28 -6.19 -28.85
C ARG A 172 19.15 -7.51 -28.13
N ALA A 173 18.29 -8.40 -28.62
CA ALA A 173 18.20 -9.76 -28.10
C ALA A 173 19.44 -10.57 -28.47
N ARG A 174 19.73 -11.65 -27.72
CA ARG A 174 20.86 -12.56 -28.00
C ARG A 174 20.81 -13.17 -29.42
N SER A 175 19.63 -13.18 -30.05
CA SER A 175 19.42 -13.59 -31.45
C SER A 175 19.70 -12.49 -32.49
N GLY A 176 20.28 -11.35 -32.09
CA GLY A 176 20.59 -10.20 -32.98
C GLY A 176 19.41 -9.29 -33.33
N LYS A 177 18.17 -9.73 -33.08
CA LYS A 177 16.94 -8.95 -33.35
C LYS A 177 16.78 -7.80 -32.34
N THR A 178 16.47 -6.61 -32.84
CA THR A 178 16.02 -5.49 -32.00
C THR A 178 14.65 -5.82 -31.46
N LYS A 179 14.54 -5.90 -30.13
CA LYS A 179 13.27 -6.07 -29.42
C LYS A 179 13.01 -4.83 -28.59
N THR A 180 11.73 -4.55 -28.36
CA THR A 180 11.30 -3.43 -27.52
C THR A 180 10.90 -3.99 -26.16
N LYS A 181 11.45 -3.43 -25.09
CA LYS A 181 11.03 -3.73 -23.71
C LYS A 181 10.27 -2.54 -23.14
N LEU A 182 9.24 -2.82 -22.37
CA LEU A 182 8.53 -1.82 -21.57
C LEU A 182 9.30 -1.62 -20.26
N LYS A 183 9.78 -0.41 -20.02
CA LYS A 183 10.23 0.03 -18.71
C LYS A 183 9.04 0.71 -18.03
N ALA A 184 8.28 -0.07 -17.26
CA ALA A 184 7.25 0.49 -16.39
C ALA A 184 7.95 1.26 -15.25
N ARG A 185 7.79 2.58 -15.24
CA ARG A 185 8.18 3.41 -14.10
C ARG A 185 6.93 3.63 -13.25
N LYS A 186 7.03 3.29 -11.96
CA LYS A 186 6.00 3.57 -10.96
C LYS A 186 6.48 4.76 -10.13
N ARG A 187 5.74 5.85 -10.14
CA ARG A 187 5.95 6.99 -9.25
C ARG A 187 4.83 7.00 -8.23
N ILE A 188 5.20 7.02 -6.95
CA ILE A 188 4.25 7.10 -5.84
C ILE A 188 4.40 8.47 -5.20
N GLN A 189 3.29 9.17 -5.02
CA GLN A 189 3.22 10.45 -4.30
C GLN A 189 2.14 10.35 -3.23
N TRP A 190 2.42 10.85 -2.04
CA TRP A 190 1.46 10.89 -0.94
C TRP A 190 0.99 12.33 -0.75
N LEU A 191 -0.32 12.50 -0.66
CA LEU A 191 -0.95 13.79 -0.43
C LEU A 191 -1.73 13.70 0.88
N ALA A 192 -1.29 14.46 1.88
CA ALA A 192 -1.96 14.58 3.16
C ALA A 192 -2.87 15.81 3.12
N THR A 193 -4.07 15.70 3.67
CA THR A 193 -4.96 16.83 3.91
C THR A 193 -5.26 16.89 5.40
N LEU A 194 -5.08 18.05 6.01
CA LEU A 194 -5.47 18.28 7.40
C LEU A 194 -6.43 19.46 7.46
N ARG A 195 -7.57 19.26 8.11
CA ARG A 195 -8.56 20.29 8.35
C ARG A 195 -8.81 20.38 9.84
N LEU A 196 -8.58 21.55 10.42
CA LEU A 196 -8.79 21.85 11.82
C LEU A 196 -9.95 22.84 11.93
N ARG A 197 -11.00 22.47 12.65
CA ARG A 197 -12.19 23.30 12.89
C ARG A 197 -12.27 23.67 14.37
N TYR A 198 -12.14 24.96 14.67
CA TYR A 198 -12.11 25.49 16.02
C TYR A 198 -13.20 26.54 16.22
N LYS A 199 -13.43 26.96 17.47
CA LYS A 199 -14.38 28.04 17.78
C LYS A 199 -13.66 29.38 17.69
N ASP A 200 -14.16 30.30 16.85
CA ASP A 200 -13.57 31.63 16.60
C ASP A 200 -13.29 32.41 17.88
N LYS A 201 -14.21 32.32 18.86
CA LYS A 201 -14.07 32.97 20.17
C LYS A 201 -12.78 32.62 20.91
N ARG A 202 -12.20 31.44 20.66
CA ARG A 202 -10.95 31.01 21.30
C ARG A 202 -9.70 31.43 20.54
N TYR A 203 -9.81 31.58 19.22
CA TYR A 203 -8.67 31.83 18.34
C TYR A 203 -8.99 32.93 17.31
N PRO A 204 -9.22 34.18 17.75
CA PRO A 204 -9.64 35.27 16.87
C PRO A 204 -8.54 35.74 15.91
N ASP A 205 -7.26 35.52 16.25
CA ASP A 205 -6.12 36.04 15.49
C ASP A 205 -5.55 35.06 14.45
N VAL A 206 -6.09 33.84 14.37
CA VAL A 206 -5.60 32.80 13.44
C VAL A 206 -5.61 33.24 11.97
N PRO A 207 -6.67 33.90 11.44
CA PRO A 207 -6.68 34.35 10.05
C PRO A 207 -5.57 35.35 9.73
N LYS A 208 -5.08 36.09 10.74
CA LYS A 208 -4.01 37.08 10.60
C LYS A 208 -2.61 36.48 10.80
N ALA A 209 -2.54 35.24 11.29
CA ALA A 209 -1.30 34.58 11.69
C ALA A 209 -0.80 33.51 10.71
N VAL A 210 -1.30 33.47 9.47
CA VAL A 210 -0.94 32.43 8.48
C VAL A 210 0.57 32.27 8.28
N ALA A 211 1.30 33.38 8.16
CA ALA A 211 2.76 33.34 8.01
C ALA A 211 3.47 32.71 9.22
N LYS A 212 2.99 33.00 10.44
CA LYS A 212 3.52 32.39 11.66
C LYS A 212 3.16 30.91 11.76
N ILE A 213 1.98 30.53 11.31
CA ILE A 213 1.56 29.12 11.25
C ILE A 213 2.49 28.35 10.30
N GLU A 214 2.83 28.91 9.15
CA GLU A 214 3.77 28.30 8.21
C GLU A 214 5.16 28.07 8.82
N GLU A 215 5.68 29.04 9.57
CA GLU A 215 6.96 28.92 10.28
C GLU A 215 6.93 27.86 11.41
N MET A 216 5.76 27.61 12.01
CA MET A 216 5.60 26.62 13.08
C MET A 216 5.44 25.18 12.58
N ILE A 217 5.11 24.99 11.31
CA ILE A 217 4.88 23.65 10.74
C ILE A 217 6.23 22.94 10.53
N GLN A 218 6.41 21.82 11.22
CA GLN A 218 7.55 20.94 11.03
C GLN A 218 7.17 19.78 10.11
N LEU A 219 7.76 19.73 8.92
CA LEU A 219 7.56 18.65 7.96
C LEU A 219 8.78 17.72 7.90
N PRO A 220 8.57 16.41 7.65
CA PRO A 220 9.67 15.48 7.43
C PRO A 220 10.42 15.80 6.14
N GLU A 221 11.68 15.37 6.06
CA GLU A 221 12.55 15.60 4.90
C GLU A 221 11.89 15.07 3.61
N GLY A 222 11.80 15.92 2.59
CA GLY A 222 11.19 15.61 1.30
C GLY A 222 9.68 15.88 1.20
N ALA A 223 8.98 16.13 2.32
CA ALA A 223 7.61 16.64 2.28
C ALA A 223 7.60 18.15 2.00
N LYS A 224 6.58 18.60 1.26
CA LYS A 224 6.39 20.02 0.93
C LYS A 224 4.95 20.39 1.18
N LEU A 225 4.76 21.52 1.86
CA LEU A 225 3.44 22.12 2.02
C LEU A 225 3.01 22.71 0.67
N LYS A 226 1.83 22.32 0.20
CA LYS A 226 1.30 22.79 -1.08
C LYS A 226 0.42 24.02 -0.89
N LYS A 227 -0.40 24.03 0.16
CA LYS A 227 -1.32 25.13 0.43
C LYS A 227 -1.70 25.19 1.91
N ILE A 228 -1.74 26.41 2.45
CA ILE A 228 -2.44 26.76 3.70
C ILE A 228 -3.64 27.64 3.36
N ASP A 229 -4.79 27.34 3.93
CA ASP A 229 -5.97 28.20 3.91
C ASP A 229 -6.45 28.37 5.35
N ALA A 230 -6.40 29.59 5.89
CA ALA A 230 -6.92 29.90 7.22
C ALA A 230 -8.10 30.87 7.07
N LYS A 231 -9.27 30.40 7.46
CA LYS A 231 -10.52 31.16 7.50
C LYS A 231 -10.99 31.27 8.94
N ASP A 232 -12.00 32.10 9.17
CA ASP A 232 -12.66 32.19 10.46
C ASP A 232 -13.18 30.80 10.86
N GLY A 233 -12.58 30.23 11.91
CA GLY A 233 -12.98 28.94 12.49
C GLY A 233 -12.40 27.70 11.83
N GLU A 234 -11.55 27.86 10.82
CA GLU A 234 -11.01 26.73 10.08
C GLU A 234 -9.58 26.96 9.58
N ILE A 235 -8.69 25.98 9.76
CA ILE A 235 -7.40 25.88 9.07
C ILE A 235 -7.41 24.63 8.20
N SER A 236 -7.04 24.77 6.94
CA SER A 236 -6.82 23.66 6.01
C SER A 236 -5.38 23.65 5.51
N LEU A 237 -4.73 22.50 5.59
CA LEU A 237 -3.39 22.21 5.08
C LEU A 237 -3.47 21.10 4.02
N VAL A 238 -2.72 21.28 2.93
CA VAL A 238 -2.57 20.31 1.83
C VAL A 238 -1.12 20.24 1.39
#